data_AF-A0A9D8TCL1-F1
#
_entry.id   AF-A0A9D8TCL1-F1
#
_cell.length_a   1.000
_cell.length_b   1.000
_cell.length_c   1.000
_cell.angle_alpha   90.00
_cell.angle_beta   90.00
_cell.angle_gamma   90.00
#
_symmetry.space_group_name_H-M   'P 1'
#
loop_
_entity.id
_entity.type
_entity.pdbx_description
1 polymer ?
#
loop_
_entity_poly.entity_id
_entity_poly.type
_entity_poly.pdbx_seq_one_letter_code
_entity_poly.pdbx_strand_id
1 'polypeptide(L)'
;MKKSNQFAVLVCALSFVAAGIFYLSTRGMDATKFQTIRALFSSFYMFLPLISSLVLMKINDKKITSKALAASFKINWAWIFAWLSPIVMVFATLLSSKYILGIDLYENMNAALFGMVGDNPQAMAQLQAQMNAMPLPYFWITLISGLFAGLTINAVLAFGEEAGWRGYLFN
;
A
#
# COMPACT_ATOMS: atom_id res chain seq x y z
N MET A 1 -27.69 -7.07 17.14
CA MET A 1 -26.54 -6.12 17.06
C MET A 1 -26.60 -5.37 15.73
N LYS A 2 -26.16 -4.11 15.67
CA LYS A 2 -26.04 -3.39 14.39
C LYS A 2 -25.01 -4.09 13.49
N LYS A 3 -25.24 -4.08 12.17
CA LYS A 3 -24.35 -4.68 11.16
C LYS A 3 -22.90 -4.20 11.28
N SER A 4 -22.72 -2.91 11.54
CA SER A 4 -21.42 -2.28 11.81
C SER A 4 -20.70 -2.90 12.99
N ASN A 5 -21.43 -3.22 14.08
CA ASN A 5 -20.84 -3.78 15.28
C ASN A 5 -20.43 -5.24 15.07
N GLN A 6 -21.26 -6.02 14.37
CA GLN A 6 -20.92 -7.40 14.01
C GLN A 6 -19.66 -7.45 13.14
N PHE A 7 -19.58 -6.56 12.15
CA PHE A 7 -18.42 -6.41 11.29
C PHE A 7 -17.16 -6.01 12.07
N ALA A 8 -17.23 -4.93 12.86
CA ALA A 8 -16.10 -4.45 13.63
C ALA A 8 -15.58 -5.51 14.62
N VAL A 9 -16.48 -6.17 15.35
CA VAL A 9 -16.12 -7.25 16.28
C VAL A 9 -15.41 -8.38 15.53
N LEU A 10 -15.94 -8.80 14.38
CA LEU A 10 -15.34 -9.89 13.62
C LEU A 10 -13.99 -9.52 13.01
N VAL A 11 -13.86 -8.31 12.42
CA VAL A 11 -12.58 -7.83 11.88
C VAL A 11 -11.54 -7.75 12.97
N CYS A 12 -11.88 -7.18 14.14
CA CYS A 12 -10.98 -7.12 15.28
C CYS A 12 -10.59 -8.52 15.77
N ALA A 13 -11.56 -9.43 15.92
CA ALA A 13 -11.27 -10.80 16.35
C ALA A 13 -10.32 -11.52 15.39
N LEU A 14 -10.58 -11.46 14.08
CA LEU A 14 -9.71 -12.06 13.07
C LEU A 14 -8.33 -11.39 13.04
N SER A 15 -8.28 -10.07 13.21
CA SER A 15 -7.05 -9.29 13.32
C SER A 15 -6.17 -9.76 14.48
N PHE A 16 -6.73 -9.88 15.69
CA PHE A 16 -5.99 -10.36 16.85
C PHE A 16 -5.53 -11.81 16.70
N VAL A 17 -6.37 -12.68 16.14
CA VAL A 17 -5.99 -14.08 15.85
C VAL A 17 -4.86 -14.13 14.82
N ALA A 18 -4.97 -13.39 13.72
CA ALA A 18 -3.95 -13.33 12.68
C ALA A 18 -2.62 -12.78 13.23
N ALA A 19 -2.68 -11.70 14.01
CA ALA A 19 -1.50 -11.11 14.65
C ALA A 19 -0.86 -12.07 15.67
N GLY A 20 -1.67 -12.79 16.45
CA GLY A 20 -1.20 -13.81 17.39
C GLY A 20 -0.50 -14.97 16.68
N ILE A 21 -1.09 -15.49 15.62
CA ILE A 21 -0.47 -16.53 14.77
C ILE A 21 0.84 -16.03 14.19
N PHE A 22 0.85 -14.84 13.59
CA PHE A 22 2.06 -14.22 13.03
C PHE A 22 3.16 -14.08 14.09
N TYR A 23 2.84 -13.53 15.25
CA TYR A 23 3.79 -13.35 16.33
C TYR A 23 4.38 -14.69 16.80
N LEU A 24 3.55 -15.71 17.03
CA LEU A 24 4.01 -17.02 17.50
C LEU A 24 4.85 -17.75 16.45
N SER A 25 4.44 -17.68 15.18
CA SER A 25 5.13 -18.35 14.06
C SER A 25 6.45 -17.69 13.67
N THR A 26 6.64 -16.40 13.95
CA THR A 26 7.85 -15.67 13.56
C THR A 26 8.89 -15.54 14.66
N ARG A 27 8.60 -16.04 15.87
CA ARG A 27 9.55 -16.04 16.99
C ARG A 27 10.84 -16.78 16.64
N GLY A 28 11.98 -16.11 16.87
CA GLY A 28 13.30 -16.70 16.66
C GLY A 28 13.74 -16.84 15.20
N MET A 29 12.97 -16.30 14.25
CA MET A 29 13.42 -16.23 12.85
C MET A 29 14.57 -15.25 12.69
N ASP A 30 15.46 -15.55 11.74
CA ASP A 30 16.45 -14.59 11.28
C ASP A 30 15.79 -13.37 10.62
N ALA A 31 16.52 -12.25 10.59
CA ALA A 31 15.99 -10.98 10.10
C ALA A 31 15.50 -11.06 8.64
N THR A 32 16.19 -11.79 7.77
CA THR A 32 15.84 -11.88 6.36
C THR A 32 14.53 -12.65 6.16
N LYS A 33 14.38 -13.82 6.79
CA LYS A 33 13.12 -14.57 6.73
C LYS A 33 11.97 -13.81 7.37
N PHE A 34 12.23 -13.15 8.51
CA PHE A 34 11.23 -12.33 9.18
C PHE A 34 10.69 -11.23 8.25
N GLN A 35 11.57 -10.51 7.53
CA GLN A 35 11.14 -9.45 6.62
C GLN A 35 10.28 -9.98 5.47
N THR A 36 10.66 -11.09 4.85
CA THR A 36 9.88 -11.70 3.76
C THR A 36 8.50 -12.16 4.23
N ILE A 37 8.44 -12.86 5.37
CA ILE A 37 7.16 -13.34 5.93
C ILE A 37 6.30 -12.16 6.40
N ARG A 38 6.89 -11.12 6.98
CA ARG A 38 6.19 -9.89 7.35
C ARG A 38 5.56 -9.21 6.14
N ALA A 39 6.30 -9.07 5.05
CA ALA A 39 5.79 -8.46 3.83
C ALA A 39 4.57 -9.23 3.31
N LEU A 40 4.67 -10.56 3.18
CA LEU A 40 3.56 -11.41 2.75
C LEU A 40 2.36 -11.29 3.70
N PHE A 41 2.60 -11.42 5.01
CA PHE A 41 1.55 -11.30 6.02
C PHE A 41 0.84 -9.95 5.91
N SER A 42 1.58 -8.84 5.83
CA SER A 42 0.98 -7.50 5.72
C SER A 42 0.11 -7.34 4.47
N SER A 43 0.55 -7.86 3.33
CA SER A 43 -0.23 -7.84 2.10
C SER A 43 -1.53 -8.62 2.25
N PHE A 44 -1.48 -9.85 2.80
CA PHE A 44 -2.69 -10.66 2.96
C PHE A 44 -3.60 -10.18 4.11
N TYR A 45 -3.03 -9.50 5.10
CA TYR A 45 -3.76 -8.92 6.21
C TYR A 45 -4.77 -7.85 5.75
N MET A 46 -4.50 -7.16 4.64
CA MET A 46 -5.44 -6.21 4.03
C MET A 46 -6.75 -6.87 3.55
N PHE A 47 -6.80 -8.20 3.40
CA PHE A 47 -8.03 -8.91 3.05
C PHE A 47 -8.92 -9.24 4.26
N LEU A 48 -8.51 -8.94 5.50
CA LEU A 48 -9.33 -9.23 6.67
C LEU A 48 -10.73 -8.58 6.61
N PRO A 49 -10.91 -7.31 6.19
CA PRO A 49 -12.23 -6.72 6.00
C PRO A 49 -13.10 -7.50 5.00
N LEU A 50 -12.52 -7.93 3.87
CA LEU A 50 -13.21 -8.79 2.91
C LEU A 50 -13.61 -10.12 3.54
N ILE A 51 -12.69 -10.81 4.21
CA ILE A 51 -12.97 -12.10 4.86
C ILE A 51 -14.12 -11.95 5.86
N SER A 52 -14.08 -10.92 6.72
CA SER A 52 -15.16 -10.63 7.66
C SER A 52 -16.49 -10.37 6.97
N SER A 53 -16.49 -9.64 5.85
CA SER A 53 -17.72 -9.42 5.07
C SER A 53 -18.28 -10.73 4.51
N LEU A 54 -17.44 -11.59 3.93
CA LEU A 54 -17.87 -12.85 3.33
C LEU A 54 -18.44 -13.81 4.39
N VAL A 55 -17.78 -13.90 5.55
CA VAL A 55 -18.25 -14.69 6.69
C VAL A 55 -19.61 -14.19 7.16
N LEU A 56 -19.78 -12.88 7.38
CA LEU A 56 -21.05 -12.33 7.83
C LEU A 56 -22.15 -12.40 6.77
N MET A 57 -21.82 -12.27 5.49
CA MET A 57 -22.79 -12.49 4.41
C MET A 57 -23.28 -13.93 4.42
N LYS A 58 -22.37 -14.89 4.62
CA LYS A 58 -22.71 -16.30 4.71
C LYS A 58 -23.57 -16.61 5.94
N ILE A 59 -23.24 -16.05 7.11
CA ILE A 59 -24.02 -16.25 8.35
C ILE A 59 -25.43 -15.67 8.23
N ASN A 60 -25.60 -14.57 7.49
CA ASN A 60 -26.88 -13.90 7.31
C ASN A 60 -27.60 -14.30 6.00
N ASP A 61 -27.19 -15.41 5.36
CA ASP A 61 -27.74 -15.93 4.10
C ASP A 61 -27.84 -14.89 2.97
N LYS A 62 -26.92 -13.91 2.95
CA LYS A 62 -26.83 -12.91 1.89
C LYS A 62 -26.05 -13.46 0.70
N LYS A 63 -26.59 -13.27 -0.51
CA LYS A 63 -25.91 -13.65 -1.75
C LYS A 63 -24.62 -12.85 -1.93
N ILE A 64 -23.50 -13.55 -2.10
CA ILE A 64 -22.21 -12.95 -2.45
C ILE A 64 -22.26 -12.57 -3.93
N THR A 65 -22.35 -11.28 -4.20
CA THR A 65 -22.42 -10.72 -5.56
C THR A 65 -21.44 -9.57 -5.69
N SER A 66 -21.03 -9.25 -6.93
CA SER A 66 -20.18 -8.09 -7.22
C SER A 66 -20.77 -6.79 -6.67
N LYS A 67 -22.11 -6.63 -6.76
CA LYS A 67 -22.82 -5.48 -6.21
C LYS A 67 -22.72 -5.41 -4.68
N ALA A 68 -22.86 -6.55 -3.99
CA ALA A 68 -22.73 -6.60 -2.54
C ALA A 68 -21.29 -6.31 -2.05
N LEU A 69 -20.28 -6.53 -2.90
CA LEU A 69 -18.88 -6.18 -2.63
C LEU A 69 -18.49 -4.80 -3.20
N ALA A 70 -19.45 -4.03 -3.73
CA ALA A 70 -19.20 -2.76 -4.43
C ALA A 70 -18.11 -2.86 -5.53
N ALA A 71 -17.99 -4.03 -6.15
CA ALA A 71 -17.03 -4.31 -7.21
C ALA A 71 -17.63 -3.93 -8.56
N SER A 72 -17.13 -2.84 -9.14
CA SER A 72 -17.46 -2.45 -10.52
C SER A 72 -16.22 -1.93 -11.22
N PHE A 73 -15.91 -2.50 -12.38
CA PHE A 73 -14.81 -2.02 -13.22
C PHE A 73 -15.37 -1.00 -14.22
N LYS A 74 -15.33 0.28 -13.86
CA LYS A 74 -15.75 1.39 -14.73
C LYS A 74 -14.67 2.46 -14.69
N ILE A 75 -13.90 2.55 -15.77
CA ILE A 75 -12.95 3.65 -15.94
C ILE A 75 -13.77 4.89 -16.29
N ASN A 76 -13.74 5.88 -15.41
CA ASN A 76 -14.38 7.18 -15.61
C ASN A 76 -13.40 8.30 -15.20
N TRP A 77 -13.80 9.55 -15.35
CA TRP A 77 -12.96 10.68 -14.96
C TRP A 77 -12.56 10.66 -13.48
N ALA A 78 -13.44 10.20 -12.59
CA ALA A 78 -13.11 10.07 -11.17
C ALA A 78 -12.00 9.02 -10.93
N TRP A 79 -11.98 7.93 -11.71
CA TRP A 79 -10.92 6.92 -11.65
C TRP A 79 -9.57 7.50 -12.09
N ILE A 80 -9.55 8.26 -13.19
CA ILE A 80 -8.33 8.92 -13.68
C ILE A 80 -7.83 9.93 -12.65
N PHE A 81 -8.73 10.75 -12.08
CA PHE A 81 -8.40 11.69 -11.02
C PHE A 81 -7.84 10.99 -9.78
N ALA A 82 -8.47 9.90 -9.32
CA ALA A 82 -7.99 9.13 -8.18
C ALA A 82 -6.59 8.56 -8.46
N TRP A 83 -6.36 8.04 -9.66
CA TRP A 83 -5.06 7.48 -10.04
C TRP A 83 -3.94 8.53 -10.16
N LEU A 84 -4.24 9.72 -10.69
CA LEU A 84 -3.26 10.80 -10.81
C LEU A 84 -3.12 11.66 -9.55
N SER A 85 -4.06 11.55 -8.60
CA SER A 85 -4.02 12.31 -7.34
C SER A 85 -2.72 12.16 -6.55
N PRO A 86 -2.04 10.99 -6.48
CA PRO A 86 -0.76 10.88 -5.79
C PRO A 86 0.32 11.74 -6.43
N ILE A 87 0.30 11.96 -7.75
CA ILE A 87 1.24 12.84 -8.44
C ILE A 87 1.06 14.27 -7.94
N VAL A 88 -0.19 14.73 -7.90
CA VAL A 88 -0.54 16.06 -7.39
C VAL A 88 -0.07 16.20 -5.94
N MET A 89 -0.29 15.19 -5.11
CA MET A 89 0.15 15.17 -3.71
C MET A 89 1.68 15.20 -3.58
N VAL A 90 2.41 14.49 -4.42
CA VAL A 90 3.88 14.51 -4.45
C VAL A 90 4.38 15.91 -4.76
N PHE A 91 3.88 16.54 -5.83
CA PHE A 91 4.28 17.91 -6.17
C PHE A 91 3.85 18.91 -5.11
N ALA A 92 2.65 18.78 -4.57
CA ALA A 92 2.18 19.63 -3.47
C ALA A 92 3.14 19.53 -2.27
N THR A 93 3.58 18.31 -1.93
CA THR A 93 4.53 18.07 -0.82
C THR A 93 5.91 18.66 -1.10
N LEU A 94 6.43 18.50 -2.32
CA LEU A 94 7.72 19.07 -2.71
C LEU A 94 7.69 20.59 -2.68
N LEU A 95 6.64 21.19 -3.26
CA LEU A 95 6.46 22.63 -3.30
C LEU A 95 6.24 23.20 -1.90
N SER A 96 5.42 22.56 -1.06
CA SER A 96 5.22 22.99 0.33
C SER A 96 6.51 22.88 1.13
N SER A 97 7.30 21.83 0.94
CA SER A 97 8.59 21.69 1.64
C SER A 97 9.54 22.83 1.28
N LYS A 98 9.60 23.21 0.00
CA LYS A 98 10.43 24.33 -0.44
C LYS A 98 9.93 25.69 0.04
N TYR A 99 8.67 26.01 -0.23
CA TYR A 99 8.16 27.37 -0.03
C TYR A 99 7.63 27.66 1.37
N ILE A 100 7.18 26.64 2.09
CA ILE A 100 6.64 26.81 3.46
C ILE A 100 7.73 26.48 4.49
N LEU A 101 8.43 25.36 4.31
CA LEU A 101 9.44 24.90 5.29
C LEU A 101 10.85 25.41 4.98
N GLY A 102 11.08 26.02 3.82
CA GLY A 102 12.40 26.51 3.41
C GLY A 102 13.40 25.38 3.16
N ILE A 103 12.94 24.15 2.93
CA ILE A 103 13.80 22.99 2.68
C ILE A 103 14.20 23.00 1.21
N ASP A 104 15.50 23.18 0.95
CA ASP A 104 16.01 23.05 -0.41
C ASP A 104 15.79 21.64 -0.93
N LEU A 105 15.11 21.57 -2.08
CA LEU A 105 14.98 20.33 -2.82
C LEU A 105 16.32 20.07 -3.49
N TYR A 106 17.12 19.17 -2.92
CA TYR A 106 18.33 18.70 -3.57
C TYR A 106 17.94 18.12 -4.94
N GLU A 107 18.49 18.71 -6.01
CA GLU A 107 18.22 18.32 -7.41
C GLU A 107 18.55 16.83 -7.67
N ASN A 108 19.37 16.24 -6.81
CA ASN A 108 19.68 14.83 -6.83
C ASN A 108 18.88 14.08 -5.76
N MET A 109 17.71 13.54 -6.15
CA MET A 109 16.97 12.54 -5.34
C MET A 109 17.79 11.30 -4.97
N ASN A 110 18.97 11.19 -5.55
CA ASN A 110 20.02 10.26 -5.18
C ASN A 110 20.45 10.40 -3.72
N ALA A 111 20.19 11.52 -3.03
CA ALA A 111 20.47 11.66 -1.60
C ALA A 111 19.87 10.54 -0.74
N ALA A 112 18.66 10.06 -1.08
CA ALA A 112 18.05 8.92 -0.40
C ALA A 112 18.78 7.60 -0.69
N LEU A 113 19.25 7.40 -1.92
CA LEU A 113 20.05 6.24 -2.32
C LEU A 113 21.46 6.29 -1.73
N PHE A 114 22.08 7.47 -1.69
CA PHE A 114 23.37 7.74 -1.06
C PHE A 114 23.34 7.49 0.44
N GLY A 115 22.23 7.83 1.10
CA GLY A 115 21.99 7.44 2.50
C GLY A 115 22.02 5.92 2.74
N MET A 116 21.76 5.10 1.71
CA MET A 116 21.87 3.63 1.83
C MET A 116 23.32 3.13 1.72
N VAL A 117 24.20 3.91 1.09
CA VAL A 117 25.61 3.55 0.87
C VAL A 117 26.54 4.15 1.94
N GLY A 118 26.04 5.10 2.72
CA GLY A 118 26.78 5.79 3.77
C GLY A 118 27.98 6.56 3.24
N ASP A 119 28.96 6.83 4.10
CA ASP A 119 30.15 7.62 3.76
C ASP A 119 31.20 6.86 2.93
N ASN A 120 30.87 5.70 2.33
CA ASN A 120 31.82 4.93 1.53
C ASN A 120 32.08 5.62 0.18
N PRO A 121 33.25 6.24 -0.05
CA PRO A 121 33.46 7.09 -1.23
C PRO A 121 33.47 6.29 -2.54
N GLN A 122 33.93 5.04 -2.50
CA GLN A 122 33.97 4.17 -3.68
C GLN A 122 32.58 3.76 -4.12
N ALA A 123 31.73 3.40 -3.15
CA ALA A 123 30.38 2.96 -3.42
C ALA A 123 29.48 4.15 -3.83
N MET A 124 29.72 5.35 -3.28
CA MET A 124 29.13 6.61 -3.74
C MET A 124 29.48 6.92 -5.19
N ALA A 125 30.77 6.82 -5.57
CA ALA A 125 31.22 7.07 -6.95
C ALA A 125 30.62 6.07 -7.94
N GLN A 126 30.53 4.79 -7.56
CA GLN A 126 29.90 3.76 -8.38
C GLN A 126 28.40 4.02 -8.57
N LEU A 127 27.67 4.35 -7.50
CA LEU A 127 26.25 4.66 -7.59
C LEU A 127 26.02 5.90 -8.48
N GLN A 128 26.81 6.96 -8.31
CA GLN A 128 26.74 8.16 -9.15
C GLN A 128 26.98 7.83 -10.63
N ALA A 129 27.99 7.00 -10.93
CA ALA A 129 28.26 6.58 -12.31
C ALA A 129 27.11 5.76 -12.91
N GLN A 130 26.52 4.83 -12.13
CA GLN A 130 25.37 4.04 -12.58
C GLN A 130 24.16 4.92 -12.88
N MET A 131 23.85 5.89 -12.02
CA MET A 131 22.71 6.77 -12.21
C MET A 131 22.91 7.73 -13.38
N ASN A 132 24.13 8.25 -13.58
CA ASN A 132 24.44 9.07 -14.76
C ASN A 132 24.36 8.27 -16.07
N ALA A 133 24.55 6.95 -16.01
CA ALA A 133 24.39 6.06 -17.15
C ALA A 133 22.94 5.61 -17.39
N MET A 134 22.00 5.91 -16.49
CA MET A 134 20.59 5.55 -16.68
C MET A 134 19.95 6.40 -17.78
N PRO A 135 19.10 5.81 -18.64
CA PRO A 135 18.46 6.54 -19.73
C PRO A 135 17.36 7.51 -19.27
N LEU A 136 16.87 7.34 -18.04
CA LEU A 136 15.85 8.19 -17.42
C LEU A 136 16.29 8.56 -16.00
N PRO A 137 16.03 9.81 -15.55
CA PRO A 137 16.28 10.20 -14.17
C PRO A 137 15.51 9.31 -13.19
N TYR A 138 16.15 8.93 -12.07
CA TYR A 138 15.58 8.02 -11.08
C TYR A 138 14.20 8.45 -10.57
N PHE A 139 13.99 9.76 -10.39
CA PHE A 139 12.68 10.32 -10.01
C PHE A 139 11.53 9.83 -10.90
N TRP A 140 11.71 9.89 -12.22
CA TRP A 140 10.67 9.50 -13.19
C TRP A 140 10.44 8.00 -13.16
N ILE A 141 11.51 7.21 -13.01
CA ILE A 141 11.41 5.75 -12.86
C ILE A 141 10.56 5.44 -11.64
N THR A 142 10.89 6.00 -10.47
CA THR A 142 10.15 5.78 -9.22
C THR A 142 8.69 6.23 -9.33
N LEU A 143 8.44 7.41 -9.91
CA LEU A 143 7.09 7.95 -10.08
C LEU A 143 6.24 7.04 -10.96
N ILE A 144 6.76 6.66 -12.14
CA ILE A 144 6.06 5.82 -13.11
C ILE A 144 5.84 4.42 -12.52
N SER A 145 6.87 3.80 -11.95
CA SER A 145 6.75 2.49 -11.29
C SER A 145 5.75 2.52 -10.14
N GLY A 146 5.72 3.59 -9.34
CA GLY A 146 4.74 3.78 -8.27
C GLY A 146 3.30 3.86 -8.78
N LEU A 147 3.06 4.57 -9.88
CA LEU A 147 1.74 4.66 -10.51
C LEU A 147 1.26 3.30 -11.02
N PHE A 148 2.14 2.52 -11.65
CA PHE A 148 1.81 1.16 -12.11
C PHE A 148 1.63 0.18 -10.96
N ALA A 149 2.46 0.25 -9.92
CA ALA A 149 2.29 -0.55 -8.70
C ALA A 149 0.94 -0.24 -8.02
N GLY A 150 0.53 1.03 -8.04
CA GLY A 150 -0.77 1.51 -7.61
C GLY A 150 -1.93 0.81 -8.32
N LEU A 151 -1.88 0.74 -9.66
CA LEU A 151 -2.93 0.11 -10.48
C LEU A 151 -2.97 -1.41 -10.42
N THR A 152 -1.91 -2.05 -9.96
CA THR A 152 -1.75 -3.50 -10.03
C THR A 152 -1.88 -4.13 -8.65
N ILE A 153 -0.76 -4.44 -8.01
CA ILE A 153 -0.73 -5.18 -6.75
C ILE A 153 -1.45 -4.39 -5.65
N ASN A 154 -1.21 -3.08 -5.56
CA ASN A 154 -1.84 -2.26 -4.52
C ASN A 154 -3.35 -2.14 -4.72
N ALA A 155 -3.84 -2.04 -5.96
CA ALA A 155 -5.28 -2.03 -6.25
C ALA A 155 -5.96 -3.33 -5.82
N VAL A 156 -5.31 -4.48 -6.06
CA VAL A 156 -5.85 -5.80 -5.64
C VAL A 156 -5.89 -5.92 -4.12
N LEU A 157 -4.83 -5.50 -3.42
CA LEU A 157 -4.79 -5.55 -1.96
C LEU A 157 -5.80 -4.57 -1.34
N ALA A 158 -5.87 -3.34 -1.84
CA ALA A 158 -6.82 -2.31 -1.38
C ALA A 158 -8.28 -2.68 -1.69
N PHE A 159 -8.53 -3.46 -2.75
CA PHE A 159 -9.88 -3.99 -3.02
C PHE A 159 -10.40 -4.84 -1.86
N GLY A 160 -9.53 -5.58 -1.16
CA GLY A 160 -9.91 -6.34 0.04
C GLY A 160 -10.51 -5.45 1.14
N GLU A 161 -9.95 -4.26 1.32
CA GLU A 161 -10.46 -3.28 2.26
C GLU A 161 -11.80 -2.71 1.76
N GLU A 162 -11.84 -2.23 0.52
CA GLU A 162 -13.04 -1.56 -0.02
C GLU A 162 -14.25 -2.47 -0.16
N ALA A 163 -14.03 -3.74 -0.49
CA ALA A 163 -15.11 -4.73 -0.52
C ALA A 163 -15.71 -4.96 0.88
N GLY A 164 -14.88 -4.92 1.93
CA GLY A 164 -15.32 -5.02 3.32
C GLY A 164 -16.08 -3.77 3.77
N TRP A 165 -15.44 -2.60 3.71
CA TRP A 165 -16.01 -1.35 4.21
C TRP A 165 -17.19 -0.89 3.35
N ARG A 166 -16.94 -0.61 2.07
CA ARG A 166 -17.96 -0.02 1.18
C ARG A 166 -18.96 -1.05 0.70
N GLY A 167 -18.50 -2.26 0.38
CA GLY A 167 -19.38 -3.34 -0.04
C GLY A 167 -20.34 -3.73 1.08
N TYR A 168 -19.81 -4.28 2.18
CA TYR A 168 -20.67 -4.84 3.22
C TYR A 168 -21.28 -3.80 4.16
N LEU A 169 -20.64 -2.71 4.57
CA LEU A 169 -21.30 -1.82 5.55
C LEU A 169 -22.38 -0.92 4.93
N PHE A 170 -22.22 -0.52 3.67
CA PHE A 170 -23.14 0.45 3.03
C PHE A 170 -24.27 -0.18 2.21
N ASN A 171 -24.16 -1.46 1.78
CA ASN A 171 -25.24 -2.20 1.09
C ASN A 171 -26.03 -3.11 2.03
#